data_AF-A0A850CLH5-F1
#
_entry.id   AF-A0A850CLH5-F1
#
_cell.length_a   1.000
_cell.length_b   1.000
_cell.length_c   1.000
_cell.angle_alpha   90.00
_cell.angle_beta   90.00
_cell.angle_gamma   90.00
#
_symmetry.space_group_name_H-M   'P 1'
#
loop_
_entity.id
_entity.type
_entity.pdbx_description
1 polymer ?
#
loop_
_entity_poly.entity_id
_entity_poly.type
_entity_poly.pdbx_seq_one_letter_code
_entity_poly.pdbx_strand_id
1 'polypeptide(L)'
;DQVATSLLEVQQGLADDSVGRWVAYVDGRPAGTGGYTLAGDVCRLWGGGTHRSLRGRGAYRAVLDARLRTARAAGATLGLTHGVVDTSSPILRRIGFARYGEERTLVLDLPPS
;
A
#
# COMPACT_ATOMS: atom_id res chain seq x y z
N ASP A 1 -4.54 23.69 -11.57
CA ASP A 1 -5.16 22.57 -12.29
C ASP A 1 -4.79 21.19 -11.76
N GLN A 2 -3.52 20.76 -11.79
CA GLN A 2 -3.13 19.40 -11.36
C GLN A 2 -3.57 18.99 -9.94
N VAL A 3 -3.49 19.89 -8.96
CA VAL A 3 -3.93 19.62 -7.57
C VAL A 3 -5.44 19.38 -7.48
N ALA A 4 -6.24 20.13 -8.25
CA ALA A 4 -7.69 19.98 -8.25
C ALA A 4 -8.12 18.66 -8.90
N THR A 5 -7.47 18.28 -9.99
CA THR A 5 -7.67 16.98 -10.64
C THR A 5 -7.35 15.82 -9.70
N SER A 6 -6.19 15.85 -9.03
CA SER A 6 -5.83 14.79 -8.09
C SER A 6 -6.77 14.71 -6.88
N LEU A 7 -7.32 15.85 -6.41
CA LEU A 7 -8.32 15.84 -5.34
C LEU A 7 -9.65 15.23 -5.78
N LEU A 8 -10.10 15.54 -7.00
CA LEU A 8 -11.32 14.97 -7.58
C LEU A 8 -11.20 13.45 -7.77
N GLU A 9 -10.07 12.98 -8.28
CA GLU A 9 -9.78 11.55 -8.42
C GLU A 9 -9.82 10.84 -7.06
N VAL A 10 -9.28 11.47 -6.01
CA VAL A 10 -9.36 10.93 -4.65
C VAL A 10 -10.80 10.93 -4.13
N GLN A 11 -11.55 12.01 -4.33
CA GLN A 11 -12.94 12.11 -3.89
C GLN A 11 -13.84 11.08 -4.58
N GLN A 12 -13.70 10.93 -5.90
CA GLN A 12 -14.42 9.93 -6.68
C GLN A 12 -14.04 8.53 -6.21
N GLY A 13 -12.75 8.26 -6.05
CA GLY A 13 -12.27 6.97 -5.58
C GLY A 13 -12.74 6.60 -4.17
N LEU A 14 -12.97 7.60 -3.32
CA LEU A 14 -13.54 7.39 -1.98
C LEU A 14 -15.06 7.16 -2.04
N ALA A 15 -15.75 7.64 -3.07
CA ALA A 15 -17.19 7.48 -3.23
C ALA A 15 -17.57 6.11 -3.80
N ASP A 16 -16.70 5.52 -4.64
CA ASP A 16 -16.91 4.22 -5.27
C ASP A 16 -16.00 3.10 -4.73
N ASP A 17 -15.28 3.37 -3.64
CA ASP A 17 -14.28 2.48 -3.03
C ASP A 17 -13.16 2.02 -3.99
N SER A 18 -12.90 2.76 -5.08
CA SER A 18 -11.77 2.50 -5.98
C SER A 18 -10.44 3.08 -5.47
N VAL A 19 -10.48 3.94 -4.45
CA VAL A 19 -9.28 4.43 -3.76
C VAL A 19 -9.52 4.53 -2.25
N GLY A 20 -8.47 4.34 -1.46
CA GLY A 20 -8.58 4.57 -0.03
C GLY A 20 -7.26 4.51 0.71
N ARG A 21 -7.29 4.98 1.95
CA ARG A 21 -6.13 5.04 2.84
C ARG A 21 -6.54 4.70 4.27
N TRP A 22 -5.70 3.94 4.95
CA TRP A 22 -5.89 3.54 6.33
C TRP A 22 -4.75 4.00 7.20
N VAL A 23 -5.09 4.22 8.47
CA VAL A 23 -4.13 4.39 9.56
C VAL A 23 -4.49 3.38 10.65
N ALA A 24 -3.54 2.52 11.00
CA ALA A 24 -3.66 1.67 12.18
C ALA A 24 -3.09 2.38 13.40
N TYR A 25 -3.78 2.26 14.53
CA TYR A 25 -3.37 2.81 15.80
C TYR A 25 -2.95 1.69 16.76
N VAL A 26 -1.91 1.97 17.55
CA VAL A 26 -1.45 1.12 18.66
C VAL A 26 -1.41 2.00 19.90
N ASP A 27 -2.18 1.63 20.92
CA ASP A 27 -2.27 2.36 22.18
C ASP A 27 -2.58 3.86 21.95
N GLY A 28 -3.54 4.14 21.06
CA GLY A 28 -3.94 5.50 20.68
C GLY A 28 -2.98 6.26 19.76
N ARG A 29 -1.83 5.69 19.40
CA ARG A 29 -0.81 6.33 18.55
C ARG A 29 -0.84 5.79 17.13
N PRO A 30 -0.71 6.64 16.09
CA PRO A 30 -0.63 6.18 14.72
C PRO A 30 0.63 5.32 14.52
N ALA A 31 0.42 4.06 14.16
CA ALA A 31 1.46 3.04 14.13
C ALA A 31 1.75 2.52 12.72
N GLY A 32 0.78 2.56 11.81
CA GLY A 32 0.98 2.14 10.43
C GLY A 32 0.03 2.82 9.47
N THR A 33 0.43 2.95 8.22
CA THR A 33 -0.36 3.57 7.16
C THR A 33 -0.21 2.81 5.85
N GLY A 34 -1.13 3.06 4.92
CA GLY A 34 -1.07 2.54 3.57
C GLY A 34 -2.33 2.86 2.79
N GLY A 35 -2.22 2.90 1.48
CA GLY A 35 -3.36 3.05 0.59
C GLY A 35 -3.40 1.98 -0.49
N TYR A 36 -4.44 2.09 -1.30
CA TYR A 36 -4.64 1.29 -2.51
C TYR A 36 -5.38 2.11 -3.56
N THR A 37 -5.30 1.60 -4.78
CA THR A 37 -6.15 2.00 -5.90
C THR A 37 -6.61 0.73 -6.62
N LEU A 38 -7.87 0.68 -7.05
CA LEU A 38 -8.37 -0.35 -7.96
C LEU A 38 -8.06 0.04 -9.40
N ALA A 39 -7.44 -0.87 -10.13
CA ALA A 39 -7.26 -0.78 -11.57
C ALA A 39 -7.93 -1.99 -12.21
N GLY A 40 -9.21 -1.84 -12.58
CA GLY A 40 -10.06 -2.98 -12.90
C GLY A 40 -10.26 -3.86 -11.67
N ASP A 41 -9.95 -5.16 -11.79
CA ASP A 41 -10.03 -6.12 -10.69
C ASP A 41 -8.72 -6.25 -9.88
N VAL A 42 -7.75 -5.38 -10.12
CA VAL A 42 -6.45 -5.39 -9.44
C VAL A 42 -6.38 -4.31 -8.37
N CYS A 43 -6.22 -4.73 -7.11
CA CYS A 43 -5.90 -3.89 -5.98
C CYS A 43 -4.39 -3.56 -5.96
N ARG A 44 -4.03 -2.36 -6.39
CA ARG A 44 -2.65 -1.86 -6.35
C ARG A 44 -2.37 -1.20 -5.00
N LEU A 45 -1.56 -1.84 -4.18
CA LEU A 45 -1.22 -1.41 -2.83
C LEU A 45 0.01 -0.51 -2.84
N TRP A 46 -0.07 0.63 -2.18
CA TRP A 46 1.02 1.61 -2.12
C TRP A 46 1.14 2.29 -0.74
N GLY A 47 2.25 3.01 -0.53
CA GLY A 47 2.46 3.85 0.66
C GLY A 47 2.46 3.10 1.99
N GLY A 48 2.74 1.79 1.98
CA GLY A 48 2.74 0.97 3.20
C GLY A 48 3.90 1.33 4.13
N GLY A 49 3.59 1.65 5.39
CA GLY A 49 4.60 2.02 6.39
C GLY A 49 4.21 1.62 7.80
N THR A 50 5.21 1.45 8.67
CA THR A 50 5.01 1.21 10.11
C THR A 50 6.05 1.98 10.92
N HIS A 51 5.57 2.75 11.89
CA HIS A 51 6.41 3.55 12.78
C HIS A 51 7.44 2.67 13.48
N ARG A 52 8.72 3.06 13.44
CA ARG A 52 9.85 2.19 13.86
C ARG A 52 9.70 1.66 15.29
N SER A 53 9.33 2.52 16.24
CA SER A 53 9.17 2.12 17.66
C SER A 53 7.90 1.32 17.96
N LEU A 54 6.98 1.17 17.00
CA LEU A 54 5.70 0.45 17.17
C LEU A 54 5.64 -0.81 16.27
N ARG A 55 6.79 -1.26 15.75
CA ARG A 55 6.91 -2.50 14.97
C ARG A 55 6.67 -3.73 15.85
N GLY A 56 6.38 -4.87 15.21
CA GLY A 56 6.08 -6.13 15.93
C GLY A 56 4.72 -6.17 16.62
N ARG A 57 3.94 -5.07 16.57
CA ARG A 57 2.61 -4.93 17.19
C ARG A 57 1.44 -5.18 16.23
N GLY A 58 1.70 -5.67 15.01
CA GLY A 58 0.65 -6.02 14.04
C GLY A 58 0.12 -4.90 13.14
N ALA A 59 0.53 -3.64 13.32
CA ALA A 59 0.01 -2.49 12.56
C ALA A 59 0.09 -2.67 11.03
N TYR A 60 1.21 -3.16 10.49
CA TYR A 60 1.36 -3.44 9.05
C TYR A 60 0.30 -4.42 8.53
N ARG A 61 0.08 -5.52 9.27
CA ARG A 61 -0.88 -6.56 8.90
C ARG A 61 -2.31 -6.01 8.94
N ALA A 62 -2.65 -5.24 9.96
CA ALA A 62 -3.98 -4.62 10.08
C ALA A 62 -4.29 -3.68 8.88
N VAL A 63 -3.34 -2.82 8.51
CA VAL A 63 -3.50 -1.92 7.35
C VAL A 63 -3.59 -2.68 6.03
N LEU A 64 -2.77 -3.71 5.83
CA LEU A 64 -2.81 -4.52 4.63
C LEU A 64 -4.13 -5.29 4.48
N ASP A 65 -4.59 -5.89 5.57
CA ASP A 65 -5.84 -6.65 5.65
C ASP A 65 -7.06 -5.76 5.37
N ALA A 66 -7.12 -4.56 5.96
CA ALA A 66 -8.19 -3.59 5.71
C ALA A 66 -8.28 -3.19 4.22
N ARG A 67 -7.12 -2.92 3.60
CA ARG A 67 -7.04 -2.61 2.16
C ARG A 67 -7.55 -3.74 1.28
N LEU A 68 -7.07 -4.95 1.54
CA LEU A 68 -7.44 -6.12 0.74
C LEU A 68 -8.91 -6.49 0.89
N ARG A 69 -9.48 -6.40 2.11
CA ARG A 69 -10.92 -6.64 2.31
C ARG A 69 -11.79 -5.62 1.59
N THR A 70 -11.44 -4.34 1.66
CA THR A 70 -12.20 -3.27 1.01
C THR A 70 -12.15 -3.44 -0.51
N ALA A 71 -10.95 -3.65 -1.06
CA ALA A 71 -10.79 -3.93 -2.48
C ALA A 71 -11.55 -5.18 -2.93
N ARG A 72 -11.55 -6.25 -2.13
CA ARG A 72 -12.28 -7.49 -2.42
C ARG A 72 -13.79 -7.26 -2.44
N ALA A 73 -14.32 -6.46 -1.51
CA ALA A 73 -15.73 -6.09 -1.49
C ALA A 73 -16.13 -5.30 -2.75
N ALA A 74 -15.22 -4.49 -3.28
CA ALA A 74 -15.36 -3.76 -4.54
C ALA A 74 -15.04 -4.60 -5.80
N GLY A 75 -14.88 -5.92 -5.67
CA GLY A 75 -14.73 -6.84 -6.81
C GLY A 75 -13.30 -7.20 -7.20
N ALA A 76 -12.28 -6.76 -6.47
CA ALA A 76 -10.90 -7.13 -6.76
C ALA A 76 -10.67 -8.65 -6.65
N THR A 77 -9.93 -9.20 -7.61
CA THR A 77 -9.52 -10.60 -7.69
C THR A 77 -8.04 -10.77 -7.39
N LEU A 78 -7.25 -9.70 -7.53
CA LEU A 78 -5.80 -9.72 -7.37
C LEU A 78 -5.32 -8.56 -6.49
N GLY A 79 -4.47 -8.88 -5.50
CA GLY A 79 -3.70 -7.89 -4.75
C GLY A 79 -2.27 -7.79 -5.27
N LEU A 80 -1.82 -6.59 -5.63
CA LEU A 80 -0.49 -6.34 -6.16
C LEU A 80 0.24 -5.29 -5.31
N THR A 81 1.50 -5.55 -4.99
CA THR A 81 2.36 -4.60 -4.29
C THR A 81 3.82 -4.81 -4.65
N HIS A 82 4.65 -3.78 -4.49
CA HIS A 82 6.09 -3.90 -4.63
C HIS A 82 6.70 -4.32 -3.29
N GLY A 83 7.18 -5.55 -3.23
CA GLY A 83 7.90 -6.08 -2.09
C GLY A 83 9.39 -5.74 -2.17
N VAL A 84 9.89 -4.93 -1.24
CA VAL A 84 11.33 -4.67 -1.12
C VAL A 84 11.99 -5.88 -0.48
N VAL A 85 13.00 -6.44 -1.15
CA VAL A 85 13.65 -7.72 -0.80
C VAL A 85 14.05 -7.77 0.68
N ASP A 86 14.70 -6.72 1.18
CA ASP A 86 15.25 -6.69 2.54
C ASP A 86 14.25 -6.28 3.62
N THR A 87 13.04 -5.83 3.24
CA THR A 87 12.06 -5.31 4.22
C THR A 87 10.69 -5.96 4.12
N SER A 88 9.88 -5.63 3.11
CA SER A 88 8.48 -6.07 3.04
C SER A 88 8.31 -7.44 2.41
N SER A 89 9.23 -7.90 1.54
CA SER A 89 9.10 -9.18 0.82
C SER A 89 8.92 -10.40 1.74
N PRO A 90 9.74 -10.60 2.80
CA PRO A 90 9.57 -11.73 3.71
C PRO A 90 8.21 -11.74 4.42
N ILE A 91 7.72 -10.56 4.80
CA ILE A 91 6.42 -10.39 5.45
C ILE A 91 5.30 -10.74 4.46
N LEU A 92 5.36 -10.22 3.23
CA LEU A 92 4.37 -10.46 2.17
C LEU A 92 4.27 -11.94 1.79
N ARG A 93 5.41 -12.64 1.67
CA ARG A 93 5.42 -14.08 1.41
C ARG A 93 4.76 -14.88 2.52
N ARG A 94 5.04 -14.53 3.79
CA ARG A 94 4.46 -15.23 4.95
C ARG A 94 2.94 -15.09 5.05
N ILE A 95 2.35 -14.10 4.40
CA ILE A 95 0.90 -13.87 4.37
C ILE A 95 0.24 -14.24 3.04
N GLY A 96 0.95 -14.97 2.18
CA GLY A 96 0.38 -15.59 0.98
C GLY A 96 0.63 -14.85 -0.34
N PHE A 97 1.40 -13.76 -0.37
CA PHE A 97 1.81 -13.15 -1.65
C PHE A 97 2.89 -14.02 -2.32
N ALA A 98 2.72 -14.25 -3.61
CA ALA A 98 3.74 -14.85 -4.47
C ALA A 98 4.52 -13.79 -5.25
N ARG A 99 5.77 -14.08 -5.61
CA ARG A 99 6.58 -13.21 -6.48
C ARG A 99 6.16 -13.43 -7.94
N TYR A 100 5.72 -12.38 -8.61
CA TYR A 100 5.33 -12.42 -10.04
C TYR A 100 6.32 -11.72 -10.97
N GLY A 101 7.16 -10.82 -10.46
CA GLY A 101 8.14 -10.08 -11.25
C GLY A 101 9.24 -9.51 -10.38
N GLU A 102 10.23 -8.91 -11.03
CA GLU A 102 11.34 -8.21 -10.39
C GLU A 102 11.51 -6.84 -11.05
N GLU A 103 11.66 -5.81 -10.23
CA GLU A 103 12.03 -4.47 -10.64
C GLU A 103 13.42 -4.19 -10.04
N ARG A 104 14.31 -3.57 -10.83
CA ARG A 104 15.64 -3.16 -10.38
C ARG A 104 15.74 -1.65 -10.41
N THR A 105 15.88 -1.04 -9.23
CA THR A 105 16.17 0.38 -9.10
C THR A 105 17.67 0.57 -8.95
N LEU A 106 18.26 1.38 -9.83
CA LEU A 106 19.68 1.73 -9.80
C LEU A 106 19.81 3.20 -9.42
N VAL A 107 20.71 3.50 -8.49
CA VAL A 107 21.08 4.87 -8.17
C VAL A 107 22.38 5.17 -8.90
N LEU A 108 22.37 6.23 -9.72
CA LEU A 108 23.54 6.71 -10.43
C LEU A 108 24.01 7.99 -9.75
N ASP A 109 25.21 7.96 -9.19
CA ASP A 109 25.89 9.16 -8.72
C ASP A 109 26.46 9.89 -9.93
N LEU A 110 25.64 10.79 -10.50
CA LEU A 110 26.09 11.65 -11.58
C LEU A 110 26.86 12.85 -10.99
N PRO A 111 28.07 13.16 -11.50
CA PRO A 111 28.75 14.38 -11.10
C PRO A 111 27.90 15.60 -11.50
N PRO A 112 27.92 16.68 -10.71
CA PRO A 112 27.27 17.93 -11.11
C PRO A 112 27.89 18.45 -12.42
N SER A 113 27.05 18.98 -13.31
CA SER A 113 27.42 19.60 -14.59
C SER A 113 28.14 20.92 -14.42
#